data_AF-A0A316NLY0-F1
#
_entry.id   AF-A0A316NLY0-F1
#
_cell.length_a   1.000
_cell.length_b   1.000
_cell.length_c   1.000
_cell.angle_alpha   90.00
_cell.angle_beta   90.00
_cell.angle_gamma   90.00
#
_symmetry.space_group_name_H-M   'P 1'
#
loop_
_entity.id
_entity.type
_entity.pdbx_description
1 polymer ?
#
loop_
_entity_poly.entity_id
_entity_poly.type
_entity_poly.pdbx_seq_one_letter_code
_entity_poly.pdbx_strand_id
1 'polypeptide(L)'
;MNMNNLLNKYEALESALRYIDLDPNAVRVLSVSLCGAHYEVILRSDWMEYDCFVGCVSGNVAGLDYFPHVDADELDGVPCSEYLGAAEELAA
;
A
#
# COMPACT_ATOMS: atom_id res chain seq x y z
N MET A 1 -2.97 27.59 0.40
CA MET A 1 -3.22 26.18 0.80
C MET A 1 -4.35 25.69 -0.09
N ASN A 2 -4.04 24.93 -1.14
CA ASN A 2 -5.03 24.49 -2.13
C ASN A 2 -5.78 23.25 -1.63
N MET A 3 -7.02 23.12 -2.10
CA MET A 3 -8.05 22.15 -1.71
C MET A 3 -7.54 20.76 -1.32
N ASN A 4 -8.06 20.26 -0.19
CA ASN A 4 -7.90 18.91 0.34
C ASN A 4 -8.42 17.86 -0.65
N ASN A 5 -7.62 17.46 -1.62
CA ASN A 5 -7.86 16.19 -2.29
C ASN A 5 -7.40 15.09 -1.35
N LEU A 6 -8.37 14.32 -0.84
CA LEU A 6 -8.08 13.04 -0.23
C LEU A 6 -7.30 12.21 -1.24
N LEU A 7 -6.21 11.60 -0.78
CA LEU A 7 -5.50 10.60 -1.57
C LEU A 7 -6.48 9.49 -1.92
N ASN A 8 -6.35 8.93 -3.10
CA ASN A 8 -6.99 7.68 -3.44
C ASN A 8 -6.14 6.49 -2.93
N LYS A 9 -6.72 5.29 -2.97
CA LYS A 9 -6.06 4.06 -2.50
C LYS A 9 -4.74 3.74 -3.23
N TYR A 10 -4.60 4.14 -4.50
CA TYR A 10 -3.40 3.90 -5.29
C TYR A 10 -2.27 4.82 -4.85
N GLU A 11 -2.55 6.11 -4.65
CA GLU A 11 -1.55 7.07 -4.15
C GLU A 11 -1.11 6.73 -2.71
N ALA A 12 -2.02 6.19 -1.89
CA ALA A 12 -1.68 5.67 -0.56
C ALA A 12 -0.73 4.46 -0.64
N LEU A 13 -1.00 3.51 -1.55
CA LEU A 13 -0.13 2.36 -1.82
C LEU A 13 1.26 2.80 -2.28
N GLU A 14 1.35 3.73 -3.24
CA GLU A 14 2.64 4.27 -3.71
C GLU A 14 3.45 4.93 -2.58
N SER A 15 2.77 5.66 -1.70
CA SER A 15 3.40 6.31 -0.55
C SER A 15 3.98 5.28 0.44
N ALA A 16 3.24 4.20 0.70
CA ALA A 16 3.71 3.10 1.53
C ALA A 16 4.93 2.39 0.92
N LEU A 17 4.86 2.02 -0.37
CA LEU A 17 5.96 1.35 -1.08
C LEU A 17 7.24 2.19 -1.07
N ARG A 18 7.13 3.49 -1.33
CA ARG A 18 8.26 4.42 -1.32
C ARG A 18 8.86 4.58 0.08
N TYR A 19 8.02 4.62 1.11
CA TYR A 19 8.51 4.77 2.49
C TYR A 19 9.27 3.54 2.97
N ILE A 20 8.80 2.34 2.63
CA ILE A 20 9.41 1.07 3.05
C ILE A 20 10.58 0.66 2.12
N ASP A 21 10.70 1.31 0.95
CA ASP A 21 11.67 0.99 -0.11
C ASP A 21 11.45 -0.42 -0.71
N LEU A 22 10.19 -0.73 -1.01
CA LEU A 22 9.79 -2.02 -1.60
C LEU A 22 9.62 -1.91 -3.11
N ASP A 23 10.17 -2.88 -3.84
CA ASP A 23 9.94 -3.05 -5.28
C ASP A 23 8.49 -3.54 -5.52
N PRO A 24 7.64 -2.78 -6.24
CA PRO A 24 6.26 -3.19 -6.54
C PRO A 24 6.13 -4.54 -7.27
N ASN A 25 7.20 -5.04 -7.89
CA ASN A 25 7.23 -6.35 -8.57
C ASN A 25 7.56 -7.51 -7.61
N ALA A 26 8.09 -7.22 -6.43
CA ALA A 26 8.48 -8.21 -5.42
C ALA A 26 7.50 -8.27 -4.24
N VAL A 27 6.45 -7.44 -4.25
CA VAL A 27 5.47 -7.36 -3.17
C VAL A 27 4.03 -7.37 -3.67
N ARG A 28 3.15 -7.86 -2.83
CA ARG A 28 1.73 -8.03 -3.09
C ARG A 28 0.93 -7.21 -2.09
N VAL A 29 -0.15 -6.61 -2.57
CA VAL A 29 -1.10 -5.89 -1.72
C VAL A 29 -2.19 -6.87 -1.29
N LEU A 30 -2.39 -6.97 0.02
CA LEU A 30 -3.46 -7.76 0.62
C LEU A 30 -4.71 -6.91 0.77
N SER A 31 -4.56 -5.67 1.24
CA SER A 31 -5.66 -4.72 1.37
C SER A 31 -5.19 -3.26 1.35
N VAL A 32 -6.09 -2.37 0.93
CA VAL A 32 -5.96 -0.92 1.08
C VAL A 32 -7.31 -0.36 1.49
N SER A 33 -7.44 0.12 2.73
CA SER A 33 -8.72 0.55 3.30
C SER A 33 -8.59 1.90 3.97
N LEU A 34 -9.59 2.78 3.80
CA LEU A 34 -9.64 4.06 4.50
C LEU A 34 -10.23 3.85 5.91
N CYS A 35 -9.39 4.05 6.92
CA CYS A 35 -9.71 3.88 8.34
C CYS A 35 -9.58 5.24 9.05
N GLY A 36 -10.66 6.03 9.02
CA GLY A 36 -10.68 7.37 9.63
C GLY A 36 -9.79 8.36 8.87
N ALA A 37 -8.71 8.83 9.51
CA ALA A 37 -7.78 9.82 8.94
C ALA A 37 -6.59 9.19 8.19
N HIS A 38 -6.54 7.87 8.08
CA HIS A 38 -5.44 7.15 7.44
C HIS A 38 -5.97 6.07 6.50
N TYR A 39 -5.22 5.80 5.45
CA TYR A 39 -5.27 4.52 4.75
C TYR A 39 -4.43 3.51 5.51
N GLU A 40 -5.01 2.35 5.79
CA GLU A 40 -4.31 1.15 6.23
C GLU A 40 -3.96 0.35 4.97
N VAL A 41 -2.66 0.16 4.75
CA VAL A 41 -2.08 -0.51 3.58
C VAL A 41 -1.37 -1.76 4.07
N ILE A 42 -1.95 -2.92 3.76
CA ILE A 42 -1.37 -4.22 4.12
C ILE A 42 -0.63 -4.80 2.91
N LEU A 43 0.67 -4.98 3.06
CA LEU A 43 1.57 -5.49 2.03
C LEU A 43 2.23 -6.77 2.48
N ARG A 44 2.58 -7.61 1.52
CA ARG A 44 3.29 -8.84 1.74
C ARG A 44 4.43 -9.02 0.74
N SER A 45 5.56 -9.46 1.25
CA SER A 45 6.66 -10.07 0.50
C SER A 45 6.72 -11.57 0.82
N ASP A 46 7.66 -12.29 0.23
CA ASP A 46 7.85 -13.72 0.50
C ASP A 46 8.03 -14.04 1.99
N TRP A 47 8.63 -13.13 2.76
CA TRP A 47 9.06 -13.40 4.14
C TRP A 47 8.47 -12.45 5.19
N MET A 48 7.86 -11.34 4.76
CA MET A 48 7.42 -10.27 5.65
C MET A 48 6.04 -9.77 5.23
N GLU A 49 5.21 -9.50 6.22
CA GLU A 49 4.00 -8.70 6.10
C GLU A 49 4.24 -7.32 6.72
N TYR A 50 3.65 -6.30 6.11
CA TYR A 50 3.78 -4.90 6.49
C TYR A 50 2.38 -4.32 6.68
N ASP A 51 2.16 -3.67 7.82
CA ASP A 51 0.97 -2.90 8.12
C ASP A 51 1.35 -1.41 8.19
N CYS A 52 0.94 -0.64 7.18
CA CYS A 52 1.38 0.74 7.00
C CYS A 52 0.20 1.71 7.01
N PHE A 53 0.27 2.72 7.89
CA PHE A 53 -0.75 3.75 8.02
C PHE A 53 -0.32 5.03 7.31
N VAL A 54 -1.02 5.39 6.24
CA VAL A 54 -0.73 6.58 5.40
C VAL A 54 -1.78 7.65 5.64
N GLY A 55 -1.38 8.87 6.00
CA GLY A 55 -2.32 9.98 6.21
C GLY A 55 -3.12 10.29 4.95
N CYS A 56 -4.47 10.26 5.03
CA CYS A 56 -5.35 10.35 3.86
C CYS A 56 -5.37 11.73 3.17
N VAL A 57 -4.77 12.75 3.79
CA VAL A 57 -4.61 14.10 3.21
C VAL A 57 -3.14 14.41 2.89
N SER A 58 -2.20 13.95 3.71
CA SER A 58 -0.79 14.31 3.58
C SER A 58 0.03 13.35 2.72
N GLY A 59 -0.38 12.07 2.64
CA GLY A 59 0.40 11.01 2.01
C GLY A 59 1.60 10.56 2.84
N ASN A 60 1.81 11.18 4.01
CA ASN A 60 2.90 10.81 4.90
C ASN A 60 2.54 9.54 5.67
N VAL A 61 3.52 8.66 5.84
CA VAL A 61 3.38 7.48 6.71
C VAL A 61 3.38 7.94 8.17
N ALA A 62 2.31 7.59 8.88
CA ALA A 62 2.09 7.88 10.30
C ALA A 62 2.56 6.73 11.21
N GLY A 63 2.59 5.50 10.68
CA GLY A 63 3.01 4.31 11.41
C GLY A 63 3.31 3.15 10.46
N LEU A 64 4.19 2.27 10.90
CA LEU A 64 4.58 1.05 10.18
C LEU A 64 4.87 -0.04 11.22
N ASP A 65 4.16 -1.15 11.11
CA ASP A 65 4.46 -2.40 11.79
C ASP A 65 4.82 -3.48 10.76
N TYR A 66 5.64 -4.45 11.16
CA TYR A 66 6.04 -5.55 10.29
C TYR A 66 6.31 -6.82 11.09
N PHE A 67 5.99 -7.96 10.48
CA PHE A 67 6.18 -9.27 11.11
C PHE A 67 6.58 -10.33 10.08
N PRO A 68 7.36 -11.35 10.50
CA PRO A 68 7.68 -12.48 9.63
C PRO A 68 6.41 -13.21 9.19
N HIS A 69 6.33 -13.52 7.90
CA HIS A 69 5.28 -14.34 7.32
C HIS A 69 5.81 -15.77 7.16
N VAL A 70 5.10 -16.76 7.74
CA VAL A 70 5.65 -18.11 7.94
C VAL A 70 5.18 -19.12 6.88
N ASP A 71 4.23 -18.74 6.02
CA ASP A 71 3.66 -19.62 4.99
C ASP A 71 3.86 -19.05 3.57
N ALA A 72 5.04 -19.31 2.99
CA ALA A 72 5.43 -18.79 1.67
C ALA A 72 4.66 -19.43 0.50
N ASP A 73 3.98 -20.55 0.73
CA ASP A 73 3.38 -21.37 -0.32
C ASP A 73 1.99 -20.86 -0.76
N GLU A 74 1.32 -20.07 0.07
CA GLU A 74 0.05 -19.42 -0.25
C GLU A 74 0.31 -17.99 -0.71
N LEU A 75 0.50 -17.76 -2.01
CA LEU A 75 0.63 -16.40 -2.56
C LEU A 75 -0.73 -15.70 -2.49
N ASP A 76 -1.00 -15.03 -1.37
CA ASP A 76 -2.17 -14.17 -1.17
C ASP A 76 -1.95 -12.75 -1.70
N GLY A 77 -3.05 -12.09 -2.06
CA GLY A 77 -3.06 -10.72 -2.57
C GLY A 77 -2.82 -10.57 -4.07
N VAL A 78 -2.67 -9.31 -4.49
CA VAL A 78 -2.45 -8.91 -5.89
C VAL A 78 -1.05 -8.30 -6.01
N PRO A 79 -0.25 -8.62 -7.04
CA PRO A 79 1.03 -7.94 -7.26
C PRO A 79 0.85 -6.42 -7.28
N CYS A 80 1.69 -5.68 -6.55
CA CYS A 80 1.51 -4.24 -6.42
C CYS A 80 1.64 -3.52 -7.78
N SER A 81 2.51 -4.01 -8.67
CA SER A 81 2.63 -3.51 -10.04
C SER A 81 1.34 -3.66 -10.85
N GLU A 82 0.64 -4.79 -10.74
CA GLU A 82 -0.67 -5.01 -11.39
C GLU A 82 -1.76 -4.12 -10.78
N TYR A 83 -1.76 -4.00 -9.44
CA TYR A 83 -2.74 -3.18 -8.73
C TYR A 83 -2.62 -1.70 -9.10
N LEU A 84 -1.39 -1.19 -9.23
CA LEU A 84 -1.11 0.19 -9.64
C LEU A 84 -1.39 0.39 -11.14
N GLY A 85 -1.07 -0.59 -11.99
CA GLY A 85 -1.37 -0.53 -13.43
C GLY A 85 -2.87 -0.38 -13.72
N ALA A 86 -3.74 -0.98 -12.91
CA ALA A 86 -5.19 -0.80 -13.02
C ALA A 86 -5.65 0.65 -12.76
N ALA A 87 -4.87 1.45 -12.03
CA ALA A 87 -5.17 2.87 -11.81
C ALA A 87 -4.91 3.70 -13.07
N GLU A 88 -3.85 3.38 -13.81
CA GLU A 88 -3.49 4.07 -15.05
C GLU A 88 -4.54 3.85 -16.15
N GLU A 89 -5.11 2.64 -16.23
CA GLU A 89 -6.16 2.32 -17.20
C GLU A 89 -7.51 3.00 -16.88
N LEU A 90 -7.82 3.23 -15.60
CA LEU A 90 -9.03 3.95 -15.18
C LEU A 90 -8.92 5.48 -15.34
N ALA A 91 -7.70 6.00 -15.47
CA ALA A 91 -7.42 7.42 -15.65
C ALA A 91 -7.27 7.85 -17.13
N ALA A 92 -7.27 6.88 -18.06
CA ALA A 92 -7.18 7.07 -19.51
C ALA A 92 -8.56 7.19 -20.18
#